data_AF-A0A839FGC0-F1
#
_entry.id   AF-A0A839FGC0-F1
#
_cell.length_a   1.000
_cell.length_b   1.000
_cell.length_c   1.000
_cell.angle_alpha   90.00
_cell.angle_beta   90.00
_cell.angle_gamma   90.00
#
_symmetry.space_group_name_H-M   'P 1'
#
loop_
_entity.id
_entity.type
_entity.pdbx_description
1 polymer ?
#
loop_
_entity_poly.entity_id
_entity_poly.type
_entity_poly.pdbx_seq_one_letter_code
_entity_poly.pdbx_strand_id
1 'polypeptide(L)'
;MTLAKFREDPWKTSHRAYSGSPLAMAPAPEYASSEVILSSLYRVSGFPGVAESRVPQNGRDLDREIQKFRNRRRDRDGAALDPDSFHMMLHSALESPKLPNQSSKRFLQITPLVPQAVVFSGSARLAGNPWSAGTLVRRMIWLGSPSHEAAQQNWKNLFRALSVARDDDIFARFLEQEMTAWGPTATWGQEDVDELASMAPEDRVGLAYPARQFTHDLTAIIGAKGSMTRRQWTSLLESILRIGTVSHVVWLSELHGRMWSCLRQAISGAGPRTESEARSALFPKAFSYLSYGDRALPTIKDRASAFLQARLGINAVLWGLEEIGHPIASLGSAVQLLALCDAARARSSELRALDVLAIVDEVQERENRAILCRKGIGSNIMEFARHVLGQRQAASDILRGYDQGYVLRKKSSASSSPWVVALGPVAVLALVHCSLSGTSGPRSVRRLSQHLQQYGISVDHRDIPDNDLGHQLRMLGLVLDSPDAESGMLLVSPFPEARP
;
A
#
# COMPACT_ATOMS: atom_id res chain seq x y z
N MET A 1 15.45 -25.88 0.06
CA MET A 1 14.30 -26.59 0.67
C MET A 1 13.93 -27.69 -0.32
N THR A 2 13.23 -28.76 0.09
CA THR A 2 12.79 -29.85 -0.81
C THR A 2 11.27 -29.81 -0.98
N LEU A 3 10.70 -30.54 -1.96
CA LEU A 3 9.25 -30.63 -2.13
C LEU A 3 8.59 -31.25 -0.88
N ALA A 4 9.22 -32.28 -0.29
CA ALA A 4 8.76 -32.89 0.96
C ALA A 4 8.66 -31.87 2.11
N LYS A 5 9.69 -31.03 2.30
CA LYS A 5 9.67 -30.00 3.34
C LYS A 5 8.67 -28.88 3.03
N PHE A 6 8.44 -28.57 1.76
CA PHE A 6 7.36 -27.68 1.35
C PHE A 6 5.97 -28.27 1.69
N ARG A 7 5.77 -29.56 1.46
CA ARG A 7 4.53 -30.26 1.84
C ARG A 7 4.27 -30.17 3.34
N GLU A 8 5.28 -30.16 4.20
CA GLU A 8 5.12 -29.99 5.64
C GLU A 8 4.84 -28.52 6.04
N ASP A 9 5.69 -27.59 5.59
CA ASP A 9 5.70 -26.18 6.01
C ASP A 9 5.54 -25.21 4.82
N PRO A 10 4.40 -25.20 4.11
CA PRO A 10 4.27 -24.56 2.79
C PRO A 10 4.35 -23.02 2.83
N TRP A 11 4.11 -22.41 3.98
CA TRP A 11 4.12 -20.96 4.15
C TRP A 11 5.48 -20.39 4.58
N LYS A 12 6.38 -21.25 5.08
CA LYS A 12 7.61 -20.84 5.79
C LYS A 12 8.68 -20.31 4.85
N THR A 13 8.93 -21.01 3.75
CA THR A 13 9.93 -20.61 2.76
C THR A 13 9.36 -20.80 1.36
N SER A 14 9.29 -19.73 0.58
CA SER A 14 8.97 -19.84 -0.84
C SER A 14 10.23 -20.20 -1.64
N HIS A 15 10.07 -20.81 -2.81
CA HIS A 15 11.16 -21.07 -3.75
C HIS A 15 11.81 -19.74 -4.19
N ARG A 16 13.14 -19.76 -4.37
CA ARG A 16 13.94 -18.56 -4.66
C ARG A 16 13.48 -17.79 -5.90
N ALA A 17 13.12 -18.50 -6.98
CA ALA A 17 12.62 -17.89 -8.20
C ALA A 17 11.30 -17.13 -7.98
N TYR A 18 10.47 -17.64 -7.06
CA TYR A 18 9.21 -16.99 -6.71
C TYR A 18 9.45 -15.80 -5.77
N SER A 19 10.22 -15.96 -4.69
CA SER A 19 10.44 -14.88 -3.70
C SER A 19 11.30 -13.74 -4.24
N GLY A 20 12.24 -14.04 -5.15
CA GLY A 20 13.08 -13.04 -5.83
C GLY A 20 12.39 -12.34 -6.99
N SER A 21 11.14 -12.71 -7.31
CA SER A 21 10.38 -12.11 -8.40
C SER A 21 10.08 -10.63 -8.17
N PRO A 22 10.13 -9.76 -9.20
CA PRO A 22 9.56 -8.43 -9.14
C PRO A 22 8.04 -8.46 -8.85
N LEU A 23 7.35 -9.56 -9.19
CA LEU A 23 5.93 -9.79 -8.94
C LEU A 23 5.66 -10.47 -7.59
N ALA A 24 6.68 -10.73 -6.77
CA ALA A 24 6.47 -11.27 -5.43
C ALA A 24 5.78 -10.24 -4.52
N MET A 25 4.77 -10.68 -3.77
CA MET A 25 4.16 -9.87 -2.70
C MET A 25 5.13 -9.78 -1.50
N ALA A 26 6.09 -8.86 -1.57
CA ALA A 26 7.11 -8.66 -0.55
C ALA A 26 7.36 -7.16 -0.26
N PRO A 27 7.60 -6.78 1.01
CA PRO A 27 7.29 -7.58 2.19
C PRO A 27 5.78 -7.88 2.26
N ALA A 28 5.41 -9.08 2.69
CA ALA A 28 4.01 -9.50 2.73
C ALA A 28 3.21 -8.60 3.70
N PRO A 29 2.00 -8.14 3.33
CA PRO A 29 1.19 -7.28 4.18
C PRO A 29 0.92 -7.87 5.56
N GLU A 30 0.89 -7.00 6.55
CA GLU A 30 0.44 -7.27 7.91
C GLU A 30 -0.64 -6.25 8.30
N TYR A 31 -1.23 -6.43 9.48
CA TYR A 31 -2.04 -5.39 10.10
C TYR A 31 -1.28 -4.05 10.11
N ALA A 32 -1.86 -3.04 9.46
CA ALA A 32 -1.36 -1.68 9.47
C ALA A 32 -2.53 -0.70 9.32
N SER A 33 -2.41 0.47 9.95
CA SER A 33 -3.21 1.63 9.57
C SER A 33 -2.48 2.41 8.48
N SER A 34 -3.18 3.35 7.85
CA SER A 34 -2.58 4.27 6.88
C SER A 34 -1.40 5.07 7.45
N GLU A 35 -1.51 5.54 8.68
CA GLU A 35 -0.44 6.25 9.40
C GLU A 35 0.81 5.37 9.57
N VAL A 36 0.63 4.07 9.80
CA VAL A 36 1.75 3.11 9.90
C VAL A 36 2.48 2.98 8.56
N ILE A 37 1.76 3.01 7.43
CA ILE A 37 2.38 3.02 6.10
C ILE A 37 3.24 4.26 5.93
N LEU A 38 2.69 5.43 6.24
CA LEU A 38 3.39 6.69 6.13
C LEU A 38 4.58 6.78 7.09
N SER A 39 4.44 6.36 8.35
CA SER A 39 5.54 6.31 9.31
C SER A 39 6.68 5.40 8.84
N SER A 40 6.33 4.22 8.31
CA SER A 40 7.31 3.29 7.74
C SER A 40 7.97 3.88 6.48
N LEU A 41 7.24 4.64 5.67
CA LEU A 41 7.78 5.34 4.51
C LEU A 41 8.83 6.38 4.92
N TYR A 42 8.57 7.21 5.92
CA TYR A 42 9.57 8.14 6.45
C TYR A 42 10.84 7.37 6.86
N ARG A 43 10.71 6.30 7.65
CA ARG A 43 11.85 5.50 8.11
C ARG A 43 12.67 4.94 6.95
N VAL A 44 12.02 4.32 5.98
CA VAL A 44 12.69 3.73 4.81
C VAL A 44 13.30 4.81 3.90
N SER A 45 12.72 6.02 3.87
CA SER A 45 13.20 7.12 3.04
C SER A 45 14.38 7.89 3.60
N GLY A 46 14.49 8.00 4.94
CA GLY A 46 15.46 8.91 5.55
C GLY A 46 16.02 8.51 6.91
N PHE A 47 15.68 7.35 7.47
CA PHE A 47 16.27 6.84 8.72
C PHE A 47 16.81 5.41 8.55
N PRO A 48 17.89 5.21 7.77
CA PRO A 48 18.44 3.89 7.47
C PRO A 48 18.84 3.09 8.73
N GLY A 49 19.20 3.77 9.82
CA GLY A 49 19.55 3.16 11.10
C GLY A 49 18.37 2.80 12.02
N VAL A 50 17.13 3.17 11.68
CA VAL A 50 15.96 2.97 12.55
C VAL A 50 15.13 1.78 12.07
N ALA A 51 15.37 0.62 12.67
CA ALA A 51 14.59 -0.59 12.42
C ALA A 51 13.16 -0.49 13.00
N GLU A 52 12.17 -1.04 12.28
CA GLU A 52 10.75 -1.10 12.70
C GLU A 52 10.55 -1.69 14.10
N SER A 53 11.38 -2.65 14.49
CA SER A 53 11.35 -3.33 15.79
C SER A 53 11.80 -2.45 16.96
N ARG A 54 12.57 -1.38 16.71
CA ARG A 54 13.06 -0.46 17.74
C ARG A 54 12.05 0.63 18.10
N VAL A 55 11.18 0.98 17.16
CA VAL A 55 10.23 2.10 17.31
C VAL A 55 9.38 2.00 18.60
N PRO A 56 8.78 0.84 18.96
CA PRO A 56 8.02 0.74 20.22
C PRO A 56 8.86 0.93 21.48
N GLN A 57 10.13 0.52 21.46
CA GLN A 57 11.01 0.73 22.60
C GLN A 57 11.42 2.21 22.72
N ASN A 58 11.74 2.84 21.58
CA ASN A 58 12.03 4.28 21.51
C ASN A 58 10.89 5.13 22.09
N GLY A 59 9.62 4.81 21.78
CA GLY A 59 8.46 5.50 22.35
C GLY A 59 8.35 5.35 23.87
N ARG A 60 8.61 4.14 24.41
CA ARG A 60 8.60 3.91 25.87
C ARG A 60 9.73 4.64 26.57
N ASP A 61 10.90 4.72 25.95
CA ASP A 61 12.06 5.41 26.51
C ASP A 61 11.86 6.92 26.51
N LEU A 62 11.28 7.48 25.44
CA LEU A 62 10.86 8.87 25.38
C LEU A 62 9.87 9.20 26.50
N ASP A 63 8.82 8.39 26.70
CA ASP A 63 7.86 8.62 27.79
C ASP A 63 8.54 8.60 29.17
N ARG A 64 9.47 7.67 29.42
CA ARG A 64 10.23 7.62 30.68
C ARG A 64 11.09 8.87 30.87
N GLU A 65 11.71 9.35 29.80
CA GLU A 65 12.54 10.55 29.82
C GLU A 65 11.71 11.79 30.13
N ILE A 66 10.58 11.98 29.46
CA ILE A 66 9.63 13.07 29.76
C ILE A 66 9.23 13.04 31.23
N GLN A 67 8.84 11.88 31.76
CA GLN A 67 8.47 11.74 33.17
C GLN A 67 9.62 12.08 34.14
N LYS A 68 10.87 11.75 33.78
CA LYS A 68 12.04 12.13 34.57
C LYS A 68 12.24 13.64 34.64
N PHE A 69 12.05 14.36 33.53
CA PHE A 69 12.17 15.82 33.48
C PHE A 69 11.03 16.50 34.24
N ARG A 70 9.78 16.01 34.08
CA ARG A 70 8.61 16.45 34.86
C ARG A 70 8.84 16.34 36.36
N ASN A 71 9.27 15.17 36.83
CA ASN A 71 9.52 14.93 38.26
C ASN A 71 10.64 15.80 38.85
N ARG A 72 11.62 16.18 38.02
CA ARG A 72 12.75 17.04 38.43
C ARG A 72 12.48 18.52 38.21
N ARG A 73 11.33 18.90 37.65
CA ARG A 73 10.99 20.29 37.26
C ARG A 73 12.13 20.96 36.49
N ARG A 74 12.69 20.22 35.54
CA ARG A 74 13.78 20.68 34.69
C ARG A 74 13.29 20.74 33.25
N ASP A 75 13.74 21.76 32.53
CA ASP A 75 13.49 21.89 31.10
C ASP A 75 14.54 21.17 30.27
N ARG A 76 14.16 20.81 29.04
CA ARG A 76 15.04 20.14 28.09
C ARG A 76 15.80 21.19 27.28
N ASP A 77 17.12 21.07 27.24
CA ASP A 77 17.96 21.98 26.45
C ASP A 77 17.56 21.89 24.96
N GLY A 78 17.29 23.05 24.34
CA GLY A 78 16.87 23.14 22.93
C GLY A 78 15.38 22.92 22.67
N ALA A 79 14.60 22.51 23.68
CA ALA A 79 13.14 22.47 23.62
C ALA A 79 12.54 23.85 23.89
N ALA A 80 11.43 24.16 23.24
CA ALA A 80 10.65 25.37 23.48
C ALA A 80 9.52 25.12 24.50
N LEU A 81 9.04 23.89 24.62
CA LEU A 81 8.01 23.53 25.61
C LEU A 81 8.63 22.98 26.89
N ASP A 82 7.98 23.27 28.00
CA ASP A 82 8.22 22.56 29.26
C ASP A 82 7.76 21.09 29.15
N PRO A 83 8.24 20.20 30.04
CA PRO A 83 7.93 18.78 29.97
C PRO A 83 6.43 18.42 30.07
N ASP A 84 5.61 19.21 30.77
CA ASP A 84 4.17 18.96 30.87
C ASP A 84 3.45 19.35 29.57
N SER A 85 3.80 20.50 29.00
CA SER A 85 3.28 20.96 27.70
C SER A 85 3.67 20.01 26.56
N PHE A 86 4.91 19.53 26.52
CA PHE A 86 5.35 18.54 25.53
C PHE A 86 4.59 17.22 25.66
N HIS A 87 4.40 16.74 26.90
CA HIS A 87 3.60 15.54 27.16
C HIS A 87 2.15 15.72 26.68
N MET A 88 1.53 16.87 26.94
CA MET A 88 0.18 17.19 26.47
C MET A 88 0.10 17.25 24.94
N MET A 89 1.11 17.82 24.28
CA MET A 89 1.19 17.85 22.82
C MET A 89 1.18 16.43 22.23
N LEU A 90 2.00 15.52 22.77
CA LEU A 90 2.09 14.13 22.31
C LEU A 90 0.82 13.32 22.59
N HIS A 91 0.31 13.38 23.83
CA HIS A 91 -0.77 12.50 24.31
C HIS A 91 -2.17 13.11 24.21
N SER A 92 -2.30 14.27 23.55
CA SER A 92 -3.62 14.89 23.29
C SER A 92 -3.70 15.48 21.89
N ALA A 93 -2.81 16.40 21.51
CA ALA A 93 -2.94 17.13 20.26
C ALA A 93 -2.57 16.28 19.03
N LEU A 94 -1.54 15.45 19.17
CA LEU A 94 -0.99 14.64 18.08
C LEU A 94 -1.39 13.15 18.16
N GLU A 95 -1.99 12.72 19.27
CA GLU A 95 -2.36 11.32 19.47
C GLU A 95 -3.39 10.88 18.43
N SER A 96 -3.09 9.79 17.73
CA SER A 96 -4.00 9.20 16.76
C SER A 96 -5.21 8.58 17.49
N PRO A 97 -6.46 8.77 17.03
CA PRO A 97 -7.65 8.31 17.75
C PRO A 97 -7.65 6.81 18.02
N LYS A 98 -7.84 6.38 19.27
CA LYS A 98 -7.91 4.95 19.59
C LYS A 98 -9.11 4.28 18.94
N LEU A 99 -8.96 3.01 18.54
CA LEU A 99 -10.10 2.17 18.15
C LEU A 99 -10.85 1.71 19.41
N PRO A 100 -12.17 1.43 19.35
CA PRO A 100 -12.99 1.03 20.51
C PRO A 100 -12.42 -0.13 21.34
N ASN A 101 -11.74 -1.09 20.70
CA ASN A 101 -11.17 -2.27 21.36
C ASN A 101 -9.64 -2.21 21.49
N GLN A 102 -9.01 -1.08 21.18
CA GLN A 102 -7.57 -0.94 21.30
C GLN A 102 -7.19 -0.71 22.76
N SER A 103 -6.27 -1.52 23.27
CA SER A 103 -5.76 -1.38 24.63
C SER A 103 -5.17 0.02 24.85
N SER A 104 -5.43 0.61 26.01
CA SER A 104 -4.77 1.83 26.49
C SER A 104 -3.30 1.62 26.87
N LYS A 105 -2.77 0.39 26.76
CA LYS A 105 -1.36 0.08 27.06
C LYS A 105 -0.45 0.98 26.23
N ARG A 106 0.53 1.57 26.94
CA ARG A 106 1.49 2.64 26.61
C ARG A 106 2.26 2.49 25.28
N PHE A 107 1.57 2.50 24.15
CA PHE A 107 2.21 2.68 22.85
C PHE A 107 1.81 4.04 22.30
N LEU A 108 2.81 4.91 22.19
CA LEU A 108 2.66 6.23 21.60
C LEU A 108 2.40 6.07 20.09
N GLN A 109 1.18 6.39 19.68
CA GLN A 109 0.81 6.46 18.28
C GLN A 109 0.31 7.88 17.99
N ILE A 110 1.15 8.65 17.34
CA ILE A 110 0.88 10.02 16.92
C ILE A 110 0.88 10.13 15.40
N THR A 111 0.21 11.15 14.86
CA THR A 111 0.26 11.43 13.42
C THR A 111 1.71 11.73 12.97
N PRO A 112 2.23 11.07 11.91
CA PRO A 112 3.58 11.30 11.40
C PRO A 112 3.67 12.58 10.55
N LEU A 113 3.54 13.74 11.18
CA LEU A 113 3.59 15.04 10.49
C LEU A 113 5.01 15.45 10.08
N VAL A 114 6.00 15.09 10.90
CA VAL A 114 7.41 15.46 10.71
C VAL A 114 8.29 14.22 10.83
N PRO A 115 9.48 14.18 10.21
CA PRO A 115 10.37 13.02 10.23
C PRO A 115 10.62 12.47 11.63
N GLN A 116 10.99 13.33 12.59
CA GLN A 116 11.43 12.86 13.90
C GLN A 116 10.36 12.07 14.67
N ALA A 117 9.07 12.33 14.40
CA ALA A 117 7.95 11.59 14.99
C ALA A 117 8.04 10.06 14.76
N VAL A 118 8.55 9.65 13.60
CA VAL A 118 8.51 8.24 13.17
C VAL A 118 9.63 7.39 13.79
N VAL A 119 10.57 8.02 14.49
CA VAL A 119 11.64 7.34 15.22
C VAL A 119 11.09 6.60 16.45
N PHE A 120 9.99 7.10 17.02
CA PHE A 120 9.41 6.59 18.26
C PHE A 120 7.90 6.30 18.19
N SER A 121 7.25 6.54 17.04
CA SER A 121 5.82 6.30 16.81
C SER A 121 5.54 5.55 15.50
N GLY A 122 4.35 4.94 15.41
CA GLY A 122 3.80 4.45 14.13
C GLY A 122 4.40 3.14 13.64
N SER A 123 4.65 2.19 14.54
CA SER A 123 5.03 0.81 14.21
C SER A 123 3.81 -0.08 14.02
N ALA A 124 3.90 -1.08 13.14
CA ALA A 124 2.82 -2.04 12.87
C ALA A 124 2.52 -2.97 14.07
N ARG A 125 3.55 -3.28 14.88
CA ARG A 125 3.45 -4.18 16.04
C ARG A 125 4.34 -3.69 17.18
N LEU A 126 4.01 -4.10 18.40
CA LEU A 126 4.75 -3.72 19.61
C LEU A 126 6.00 -4.55 19.89
N ALA A 127 6.17 -5.67 19.20
CA ALA A 127 7.23 -6.66 19.43
C ALA A 127 7.50 -7.49 18.16
N GLY A 128 8.61 -8.24 18.20
CA GLY A 128 9.04 -9.13 17.11
C GLY A 128 9.70 -8.36 15.97
N ASN A 129 9.39 -8.76 14.74
CA ASN A 129 9.83 -8.11 13.50
C ASN A 129 8.61 -7.47 12.83
N PRO A 130 8.23 -6.23 13.18
CA PRO A 130 7.10 -5.57 12.57
C PRO A 130 7.32 -5.35 11.08
N TRP A 131 6.23 -5.39 10.32
CA TRP A 131 6.25 -5.17 8.89
C TRP A 131 6.76 -3.76 8.49
N SER A 132 7.67 -3.72 7.52
CA SER A 132 8.17 -2.48 6.90
C SER A 132 7.34 -2.13 5.65
N ALA A 133 6.18 -1.50 5.86
CA ALA A 133 5.30 -1.07 4.77
C ALA A 133 5.96 -0.04 3.83
N GLY A 134 6.90 0.78 4.33
CA GLY A 134 7.68 1.71 3.51
C GLY A 134 8.51 1.01 2.43
N THR A 135 8.95 -0.23 2.69
CA THR A 135 9.67 -1.03 1.69
C THR A 135 8.75 -1.45 0.54
N LEU A 136 7.47 -1.72 0.80
CA LEU A 136 6.47 -1.97 -0.25
C LEU A 136 6.31 -0.72 -1.14
N VAL A 137 6.17 0.45 -0.53
CA VAL A 137 6.05 1.73 -1.27
C VAL A 137 7.29 1.97 -2.13
N ARG A 138 8.49 1.74 -1.59
CA ARG A 138 9.75 1.84 -2.36
C ARG A 138 9.75 0.91 -3.58
N ARG A 139 9.37 -0.36 -3.39
CA ARG A 139 9.25 -1.31 -4.51
C ARG A 139 8.22 -0.87 -5.55
N MET A 140 7.09 -0.31 -5.11
CA MET A 140 6.08 0.23 -6.03
C MET A 140 6.64 1.38 -6.87
N ILE A 141 7.45 2.27 -6.30
CA ILE A 141 8.08 3.37 -7.04
C ILE A 141 9.03 2.82 -8.12
N TRP A 142 9.84 1.81 -7.82
CA TRP A 142 10.72 1.17 -8.81
C TRP A 142 9.96 0.39 -9.88
N LEU A 143 8.85 -0.24 -9.51
CA LEU A 143 8.00 -0.98 -10.45
C LEU A 143 7.21 -0.03 -11.36
N GLY A 144 6.74 1.09 -10.83
CA GLY A 144 5.93 2.08 -11.53
C GLY A 144 6.74 3.02 -12.42
N SER A 145 8.03 3.21 -12.11
CA SER A 145 8.93 4.08 -12.88
C SER A 145 9.43 3.42 -14.17
N PRO A 146 9.76 4.20 -15.21
CA PRO A 146 10.25 3.66 -16.49
C PRO A 146 11.69 3.11 -16.40
N SER A 147 12.52 3.67 -15.52
CA SER A 147 13.91 3.25 -15.31
C SER A 147 14.32 3.36 -13.85
N HIS A 148 15.50 2.82 -13.50
CA HIS A 148 16.08 2.96 -12.18
C HIS A 148 16.36 4.42 -11.82
N GLU A 149 16.89 5.20 -12.76
CA GLU A 149 17.22 6.63 -12.58
C GLU A 149 15.95 7.45 -12.31
N ALA A 150 14.87 7.18 -13.06
CA ALA A 150 13.58 7.82 -12.83
C ALA A 150 13.01 7.47 -11.45
N ALA A 151 13.14 6.20 -11.03
CA ALA A 151 12.72 5.78 -9.70
C ALA A 151 13.51 6.48 -8.59
N GLN A 152 14.83 6.58 -8.76
CA GLN A 152 15.71 7.23 -7.80
C GLN A 152 15.49 8.74 -7.74
N GLN A 153 15.17 9.39 -8.86
CA GLN A 153 14.76 10.80 -8.87
C GLN A 153 13.42 11.00 -8.16
N ASN A 154 12.44 10.13 -8.40
CA ASN A 154 11.17 10.16 -7.67
C ASN A 154 11.36 9.94 -6.16
N TRP A 155 12.26 9.03 -5.78
CA TRP A 155 12.62 8.79 -4.38
C TRP A 155 13.30 10.00 -3.73
N LYS A 156 14.24 10.64 -4.45
CA LYS A 156 14.87 11.92 -4.06
C LYS A 156 13.83 13.02 -3.84
N ASN A 157 12.89 13.16 -4.77
CA ASN A 157 11.82 14.15 -4.68
C ASN A 157 10.90 13.87 -3.48
N LEU A 158 10.56 12.60 -3.23
CA LEU A 158 9.77 12.21 -2.08
C LEU A 158 10.50 12.51 -0.76
N PHE A 159 11.77 12.15 -0.63
CA PHE A 159 12.58 12.47 0.55
C PHE A 159 12.60 13.97 0.86
N ARG A 160 12.81 14.81 -0.17
CA ARG A 160 12.76 16.27 -0.04
C ARG A 160 11.38 16.76 0.41
N ALA A 161 10.30 16.21 -0.16
CA ALA A 161 8.94 16.56 0.22
C ALA A 161 8.62 16.14 1.67
N LEU A 162 9.10 14.97 2.11
CA LEU A 162 8.99 14.48 3.48
C LEU A 162 9.90 15.23 4.46
N SER A 163 10.96 15.88 4.02
CA SER A 163 11.76 16.73 4.89
C SER A 163 10.96 17.95 5.35
N VAL A 164 11.32 18.50 6.51
CA VAL A 164 10.82 19.80 6.97
C VAL A 164 11.84 20.86 6.56
N ALA A 165 11.43 21.77 5.69
CA ALA A 165 12.26 22.83 5.15
C ALA A 165 11.80 24.21 5.65
N ARG A 166 12.49 25.28 5.23
CA ARG A 166 12.21 26.65 5.70
C ARG A 166 10.87 27.20 5.20
N ASP A 167 10.42 26.70 4.07
CA ASP A 167 9.16 27.01 3.39
C ASP A 167 7.97 26.20 3.93
N ASP A 168 8.21 25.14 4.73
CA ASP A 168 7.14 24.49 5.48
C ASP A 168 6.57 25.46 6.54
N ASP A 169 5.29 25.26 6.86
CA ASP A 169 4.58 26.10 7.82
C ASP A 169 5.26 26.10 9.21
N ILE A 170 5.00 27.16 9.98
CA ILE A 170 5.65 27.38 11.28
C ILE A 170 5.39 26.24 12.27
N PHE A 171 4.22 25.60 12.19
CA PHE A 171 3.89 24.47 13.07
C PHE A 171 4.75 23.26 12.74
N ALA A 172 4.94 22.91 11.46
CA ALA A 172 5.81 21.81 11.07
C ALA A 172 7.26 22.03 11.52
N ARG A 173 7.79 23.24 11.35
CA ARG A 173 9.16 23.60 11.80
C ARG A 173 9.30 23.52 13.32
N PHE A 174 8.32 24.05 14.05
CA PHE A 174 8.25 23.94 15.50
C PHE A 174 8.20 22.48 15.96
N LEU A 175 7.32 21.67 15.37
CA LEU A 175 7.17 20.25 15.72
C LEU A 175 8.46 19.46 15.50
N GLU A 176 9.15 19.67 14.38
CA GLU A 176 10.41 18.98 14.11
C GLU A 176 11.49 19.37 15.11
N GLN A 177 11.63 20.66 15.44
CA GLN A 177 12.58 21.13 16.43
C GLN A 177 12.29 20.53 17.82
N GLU A 178 11.03 20.60 18.24
CA GLU A 178 10.59 20.12 19.55
C GLU A 178 10.78 18.60 19.67
N MET A 179 10.35 17.83 18.68
CA MET A 179 10.55 16.37 18.67
C MET A 179 12.02 15.98 18.57
N THR A 180 12.89 16.81 17.98
CA THR A 180 14.34 16.54 17.92
C THR A 180 15.00 16.78 19.27
N ALA A 181 14.59 17.81 20.00
CA ALA A 181 15.13 18.09 21.34
C ALA A 181 14.82 16.95 22.34
N TRP A 182 13.66 16.32 22.21
CA TRP A 182 13.19 15.27 23.10
C TRP A 182 13.47 13.85 22.60
N GLY A 183 13.35 13.61 21.30
CA GLY A 183 13.38 12.27 20.71
C GLY A 183 14.78 11.65 20.70
N PRO A 184 14.87 10.34 20.40
CA PRO A 184 16.16 9.67 20.24
C PRO A 184 16.99 10.33 19.13
N THR A 185 18.30 10.37 19.32
CA THR A 185 19.22 10.80 18.27
C THR A 185 19.16 9.83 17.09
N ALA A 186 18.66 10.30 15.96
CA ALA A 186 18.63 9.58 14.70
C ALA A 186 19.02 10.55 13.57
N THR A 187 19.85 10.07 12.64
CA THR A 187 20.27 10.89 11.50
C THR A 187 19.20 10.82 10.42
N TRP A 188 18.56 11.96 10.14
CA TRP A 188 17.73 12.12 8.93
C TRP A 188 18.65 12.35 7.74
N GLY A 189 18.70 11.40 6.82
CA GLY A 189 19.61 11.43 5.69
C GLY A 189 19.14 10.54 4.56
N GLN A 190 19.31 11.04 3.33
CA GLN A 190 18.97 10.28 2.15
C GLN A 190 20.08 9.28 1.83
N GLU A 191 19.70 8.05 1.51
CA GLU A 191 20.61 7.07 0.91
C GLU A 191 20.20 6.80 -0.54
N ASP A 192 21.20 6.52 -1.37
CA ASP A 192 20.94 5.94 -2.68
C ASP A 192 20.46 4.49 -2.49
N VAL A 193 19.50 4.10 -3.30
CA VAL A 193 18.86 2.79 -3.21
C VAL A 193 19.42 1.94 -4.34
N ASP A 194 19.96 0.77 -4.01
CA ASP A 194 20.41 -0.20 -5.02
C ASP A 194 19.30 -0.53 -6.01
N GLU A 195 19.68 -0.96 -7.21
CA GLU A 195 18.72 -1.37 -8.22
C GLU A 195 17.83 -2.50 -7.69
N LEU A 196 16.52 -2.25 -7.69
CA LEU A 196 15.50 -3.22 -7.29
C LEU A 196 14.98 -3.96 -8.52
N ALA A 197 14.70 -5.25 -8.35
CA ALA A 197 14.06 -6.06 -9.38
C ALA A 197 12.77 -5.40 -9.89
N SER A 198 12.64 -5.32 -11.21
CA SER A 198 11.48 -4.71 -11.88
C SER A 198 11.01 -5.57 -13.07
N MET A 199 9.85 -5.26 -13.64
CA MET A 199 9.30 -6.01 -14.78
C MET A 199 10.15 -5.80 -16.04
N ALA A 200 10.17 -6.79 -16.93
CA ALA A 200 10.80 -6.64 -18.24
C ALA A 200 10.20 -5.44 -19.01
N PRO A 201 11.00 -4.62 -19.71
CA PRO A 201 10.50 -3.43 -20.43
C PRO A 201 9.36 -3.75 -21.40
N GLU A 202 9.41 -4.90 -22.06
CA GLU A 202 8.42 -5.31 -23.05
C GLU A 202 7.07 -5.60 -22.39
N ASP A 203 7.08 -6.20 -21.20
CA ASP A 203 5.86 -6.48 -20.42
C ASP A 203 5.19 -5.20 -19.89
N ARG A 204 5.92 -4.08 -19.87
CA ARG A 204 5.42 -2.77 -19.40
C ARG A 204 4.68 -1.98 -20.47
N VAL A 205 4.88 -2.29 -21.76
CA VAL A 205 4.34 -1.50 -22.87
C VAL A 205 2.82 -1.58 -22.87
N GLY A 206 2.15 -0.43 -22.77
CA GLY A 206 0.67 -0.35 -22.76
C GLY A 206 -0.02 -0.95 -21.54
N LEU A 207 0.73 -1.46 -20.55
CA LEU A 207 0.15 -2.10 -19.37
C LEU A 207 -0.30 -1.06 -18.33
N ALA A 208 -1.58 -1.11 -17.95
CA ALA A 208 -2.08 -0.45 -16.76
C ALA A 208 -1.75 -1.30 -15.52
N TYR A 209 -1.25 -0.68 -14.45
CA TYR A 209 -1.09 -1.34 -13.15
C TYR A 209 -0.96 -0.32 -12.02
N PRO A 210 -1.38 -0.66 -10.78
CA PRO A 210 -1.49 0.32 -9.69
C PRO A 210 -0.18 0.99 -9.32
N ALA A 211 0.96 0.29 -9.39
CA ALA A 211 2.26 0.88 -9.05
C ALA A 211 2.65 2.00 -10.03
N ARG A 212 2.35 1.86 -11.33
CA ARG A 212 2.56 2.91 -12.34
C ARG A 212 1.70 4.13 -12.06
N GLN A 213 0.41 3.92 -11.78
CA GLN A 213 -0.49 5.03 -11.44
C GLN A 213 -0.04 5.72 -10.15
N PHE A 214 0.31 4.96 -9.12
CA PHE A 214 0.80 5.48 -7.86
C PHE A 214 2.05 6.35 -8.03
N THR A 215 3.02 5.94 -8.85
CA THR A 215 4.21 6.75 -9.12
C THR A 215 3.87 8.08 -9.79
N HIS A 216 2.91 8.10 -10.72
CA HIS A 216 2.43 9.33 -11.35
C HIS A 216 1.75 10.26 -10.33
N ASP A 217 0.86 9.70 -9.52
CA ASP A 217 0.09 10.45 -8.52
C ASP A 217 0.98 10.99 -7.41
N LEU A 218 2.02 10.25 -7.03
CA LEU A 218 3.02 10.68 -6.07
C LEU A 218 3.70 11.97 -6.54
N THR A 219 4.07 12.07 -7.82
CA THR A 219 4.65 13.29 -8.38
C THR A 219 3.67 14.46 -8.31
N ALA A 220 2.39 14.23 -8.63
CA ALA A 220 1.34 15.26 -8.55
C ALA A 220 1.13 15.75 -7.11
N ILE A 221 1.09 14.84 -6.13
CA ILE A 221 0.95 15.17 -4.71
C ILE A 221 2.18 15.90 -4.18
N ILE A 222 3.39 15.51 -4.57
CA ILE A 222 4.62 16.23 -4.20
C ILE A 222 4.56 17.67 -4.72
N GLY A 223 4.13 17.87 -5.97
CA GLY A 223 3.98 19.20 -6.58
C GLY A 223 2.99 20.11 -5.86
N ALA A 224 1.98 19.55 -5.19
CA ALA A 224 0.99 20.31 -4.44
C ALA A 224 1.47 20.81 -3.05
N LYS A 225 2.61 20.30 -2.53
CA LYS A 225 3.07 20.57 -1.15
C LYS A 225 3.09 22.05 -0.81
N GLY A 226 3.64 22.89 -1.69
CA GLY A 226 3.82 24.33 -1.45
C GLY A 226 2.52 25.14 -1.40
N SER A 227 1.37 24.54 -1.72
CA SER A 227 0.07 25.24 -1.75
C SER A 227 -0.75 25.08 -0.46
N MET A 228 -0.24 24.36 0.55
CA MET A 228 -1.01 24.00 1.74
C MET A 228 -0.13 23.75 2.97
N THR A 229 -0.76 23.60 4.13
CA THR A 229 -0.05 23.23 5.36
C THR A 229 0.44 21.78 5.31
N ARG A 230 1.43 21.47 6.15
CA ARG A 230 1.99 20.13 6.31
C ARG A 230 0.92 19.09 6.60
N ARG A 231 -0.04 19.38 7.49
CA ARG A 231 -1.12 18.45 7.85
C ARG A 231 -2.01 18.12 6.66
N GLN A 232 -2.37 19.13 5.87
CA GLN A 232 -3.20 18.96 4.67
C GLN A 232 -2.47 18.12 3.62
N TRP A 233 -1.21 18.48 3.32
CA TRP A 233 -0.40 17.76 2.36
C TRP A 233 -0.18 16.30 2.76
N THR A 234 0.16 16.06 4.02
CA THR A 234 0.34 14.70 4.56
C THR A 234 -0.94 13.87 4.43
N SER A 235 -2.12 14.47 4.59
CA SER A 235 -3.40 13.77 4.46
C SER A 235 -3.71 13.41 2.99
N LEU A 236 -3.30 14.23 2.02
CA LEU A 236 -3.37 13.87 0.59
C LEU A 236 -2.41 12.73 0.24
N LEU A 237 -1.16 12.81 0.71
CA LEU A 237 -0.18 11.74 0.54
C LEU A 237 -0.66 10.42 1.15
N GLU A 238 -1.23 10.47 2.35
CA GLU A 238 -1.82 9.31 2.99
C GLU A 238 -2.95 8.70 2.14
N SER A 239 -3.80 9.53 1.54
CA SER A 239 -4.92 9.08 0.71
C SER A 239 -4.44 8.28 -0.51
N ILE A 240 -3.41 8.76 -1.23
CA ILE A 240 -2.84 8.03 -2.36
C ILE A 240 -2.06 6.79 -1.93
N LEU A 241 -1.40 6.81 -0.76
CA LEU A 241 -0.74 5.64 -0.19
C LEU A 241 -1.76 4.52 0.12
N ARG A 242 -2.92 4.89 0.68
CA ARG A 242 -3.98 3.92 1.01
C ARG A 242 -4.47 3.16 -0.22
N ILE A 243 -4.92 3.89 -1.23
CA ILE A 243 -5.44 3.28 -2.46
C ILE A 243 -4.33 2.56 -3.23
N GLY A 244 -3.16 3.19 -3.41
CA GLY A 244 -2.08 2.63 -4.21
C GLY A 244 -1.55 1.31 -3.65
N THR A 245 -1.27 1.24 -2.34
CA THR A 245 -0.68 0.05 -1.73
C THR A 245 -1.64 -1.14 -1.71
N VAL A 246 -2.92 -0.91 -1.42
CA VAL A 246 -3.92 -1.98 -1.40
C VAL A 246 -4.27 -2.44 -2.81
N SER A 247 -4.48 -1.51 -3.75
CA SER A 247 -4.72 -1.87 -5.15
C SER A 247 -3.55 -2.66 -5.74
N HIS A 248 -2.31 -2.30 -5.40
CA HIS A 248 -1.13 -3.06 -5.84
C HIS A 248 -1.12 -4.49 -5.28
N VAL A 249 -1.42 -4.68 -4.00
CA VAL A 249 -1.53 -6.02 -3.38
C VAL A 249 -2.64 -6.87 -4.02
N VAL A 250 -3.80 -6.26 -4.32
CA VAL A 250 -4.91 -6.96 -4.99
C VAL A 250 -4.54 -7.31 -6.44
N TRP A 251 -3.85 -6.42 -7.16
CA TRP A 251 -3.35 -6.68 -8.51
C TRP A 251 -2.32 -7.81 -8.54
N LEU A 252 -1.36 -7.83 -7.61
CA LEU A 252 -0.42 -8.95 -7.47
C LEU A 252 -1.15 -10.28 -7.21
N SER A 253 -2.24 -10.23 -6.44
CA SER A 253 -3.06 -11.41 -6.16
C SER A 253 -3.70 -11.97 -7.44
N GLU A 254 -4.18 -11.09 -8.34
CA GLU A 254 -4.69 -11.49 -9.64
C GLU A 254 -3.59 -12.09 -10.53
N LEU A 255 -2.42 -11.44 -10.62
CA LEU A 255 -1.31 -11.93 -11.44
C LEU A 255 -0.89 -13.35 -11.04
N HIS A 256 -0.86 -13.64 -9.73
CA HIS A 256 -0.51 -14.96 -9.24
C HIS A 256 -1.57 -16.00 -9.61
N GLY A 257 -2.85 -15.65 -9.49
CA GLY A 257 -3.94 -16.51 -9.98
C GLY A 257 -3.81 -16.84 -11.47
N ARG A 258 -3.48 -15.84 -12.30
CA ARG A 258 -3.26 -16.01 -13.74
C ARG A 258 -2.03 -16.88 -14.03
N MET A 259 -0.93 -16.63 -13.34
CA MET A 259 0.30 -17.43 -13.44
C MET A 259 0.05 -18.89 -13.09
N TRP A 260 -0.64 -19.16 -11.98
CA TRP A 260 -1.00 -20.51 -11.58
C TRP A 260 -1.91 -21.21 -12.59
N SER A 261 -2.90 -20.49 -13.14
CA SER A 261 -3.76 -21.03 -14.20
C SER A 261 -2.95 -21.50 -15.42
N CYS A 262 -1.99 -20.68 -15.87
CA CYS A 262 -1.09 -21.04 -16.98
C CYS A 262 -0.27 -22.30 -16.68
N LEU A 263 0.28 -22.41 -15.47
CA LEU A 263 1.10 -23.55 -15.05
C LEU A 263 0.28 -24.83 -14.91
N ARG A 264 -0.88 -24.75 -14.26
CA ARG A 264 -1.77 -25.90 -14.11
C ARG A 264 -2.19 -26.43 -15.48
N GLN A 265 -2.53 -25.55 -16.42
CA GLN A 265 -2.83 -25.94 -17.80
C GLN A 265 -1.63 -26.55 -18.51
N ALA A 266 -0.42 -26.02 -18.31
CA ALA A 266 0.80 -26.53 -18.92
C ALA A 266 1.12 -27.98 -18.49
N ILE A 267 0.91 -28.34 -17.22
CA ILE A 267 1.08 -29.71 -16.71
C ILE A 267 0.10 -30.70 -17.39
N SER A 268 -1.08 -30.21 -17.78
CA SER A 268 -2.06 -30.98 -18.55
C SER A 268 -1.81 -30.97 -20.06
N GLY A 269 -0.73 -30.36 -20.55
CA GLY A 269 -0.41 -30.27 -21.97
C GLY A 269 -0.93 -29.00 -22.67
N ALA A 270 -1.70 -28.16 -21.99
CA ALA A 270 -2.25 -26.90 -22.52
C ALA A 270 -1.35 -25.69 -22.12
N GLY A 271 -1.95 -24.52 -21.88
CA GLY A 271 -1.26 -23.29 -21.47
C GLY A 271 -0.59 -22.55 -22.64
N PRO A 272 0.01 -21.38 -22.37
CA PRO A 272 0.63 -20.56 -23.40
C PRO A 272 1.79 -21.29 -24.09
N ARG A 273 1.92 -21.07 -25.40
CA ARG A 273 2.95 -21.63 -26.29
C ARG A 273 3.85 -20.57 -26.91
N THR A 274 3.40 -19.31 -26.86
CA THR A 274 4.15 -18.17 -27.38
C THR A 274 4.30 -17.10 -26.30
N GLU A 275 5.27 -16.22 -26.47
CA GLU A 275 5.47 -15.10 -25.55
C GLU A 275 4.25 -14.17 -25.52
N SER A 276 3.64 -13.92 -26.67
CA SER A 276 2.44 -13.10 -26.78
C SER A 276 1.26 -13.69 -26.00
N GLU A 277 1.05 -15.01 -26.10
CA GLU A 277 0.04 -15.72 -25.31
C GLU A 277 0.35 -15.64 -23.82
N ALA A 278 1.60 -15.89 -23.42
CA ALA A 278 2.01 -15.82 -22.02
C ALA A 278 1.80 -14.40 -21.44
N ARG A 279 2.14 -13.35 -22.21
CA ARG A 279 1.96 -11.96 -21.82
C ARG A 279 0.48 -11.61 -21.66
N SER A 280 -0.35 -11.99 -22.64
CA SER A 280 -1.80 -11.77 -22.61
C SER A 280 -2.49 -12.52 -21.47
N ALA A 281 -2.02 -13.74 -21.15
CA ALA A 281 -2.55 -14.54 -20.06
C ALA A 281 -2.15 -13.98 -18.69
N LEU A 282 -0.89 -13.56 -18.53
CA LEU A 282 -0.35 -13.04 -17.27
C LEU A 282 -0.88 -11.64 -16.95
N PHE A 283 -0.82 -10.71 -17.90
CA PHE A 283 -1.10 -9.30 -17.65
C PHE A 283 -2.48 -8.89 -18.16
N PRO A 284 -3.42 -8.52 -17.27
CA PRO A 284 -4.73 -8.05 -17.69
C PRO A 284 -4.65 -6.71 -18.44
N LYS A 285 -5.37 -6.58 -19.55
CA LYS A 285 -5.51 -5.29 -20.27
C LYS A 285 -6.22 -4.22 -19.44
N ALA A 286 -7.19 -4.64 -18.64
CA ALA A 286 -7.93 -3.83 -17.69
C ALA A 286 -8.30 -4.70 -16.49
N PHE A 287 -8.41 -4.09 -15.32
CA PHE A 287 -8.76 -4.77 -14.08
C PHE A 287 -9.74 -3.93 -13.29
N SER A 288 -10.79 -4.58 -12.76
CA SER A 288 -11.71 -3.98 -11.80
C SER A 288 -11.90 -4.95 -10.63
N TYR A 289 -11.72 -4.44 -9.42
CA TYR A 289 -11.77 -5.20 -8.17
C TYR A 289 -12.85 -4.67 -7.24
N LEU A 290 -13.17 -3.40 -7.35
CA LEU A 290 -14.03 -2.67 -6.43
C LEU A 290 -15.03 -1.86 -7.25
N SER A 291 -16.30 -1.98 -6.94
CA SER A 291 -17.34 -1.14 -7.54
C SER A 291 -17.75 -0.07 -6.53
N TYR A 292 -17.79 1.19 -6.97
CA TYR A 292 -18.21 2.29 -6.11
C TYR A 292 -19.62 2.05 -5.55
N GLY A 293 -19.82 2.24 -4.24
CA GLY A 293 -21.09 1.96 -3.55
C GLY A 293 -21.30 0.51 -3.13
N ASP A 294 -20.55 -0.44 -3.68
CA ASP A 294 -20.70 -1.88 -3.39
C ASP A 294 -19.80 -2.35 -2.24
N ARG A 295 -20.08 -3.58 -1.76
CA ARG A 295 -19.31 -4.23 -0.70
C ARG A 295 -17.91 -4.56 -1.19
N ALA A 296 -16.88 -4.06 -0.49
CA ALA A 296 -15.49 -4.24 -0.92
C ALA A 296 -14.83 -5.52 -0.42
N LEU A 297 -15.02 -5.86 0.86
CA LEU A 297 -14.26 -6.93 1.52
C LEU A 297 -14.48 -8.33 0.93
N PRO A 298 -15.68 -8.72 0.46
CA PRO A 298 -15.87 -10.02 -0.21
C PRO A 298 -14.97 -10.17 -1.44
N THR A 299 -14.93 -9.16 -2.33
CA THR A 299 -14.12 -9.24 -3.55
C THR A 299 -12.62 -9.29 -3.25
N ILE A 300 -12.15 -8.52 -2.26
CA ILE A 300 -10.74 -8.58 -1.82
C ILE A 300 -10.42 -9.97 -1.26
N LYS A 301 -11.33 -10.57 -0.48
CA LYS A 301 -11.17 -11.91 0.08
C LYS A 301 -11.03 -12.97 -1.01
N ASP A 302 -11.85 -12.90 -2.06
CA ASP A 302 -11.79 -13.86 -3.16
C ASP A 302 -10.44 -13.78 -3.88
N ARG A 303 -9.90 -12.57 -4.08
CA ARG A 303 -8.56 -12.37 -4.67
C ARG A 303 -7.45 -12.87 -3.75
N ALA A 304 -7.51 -12.57 -2.46
CA ALA A 304 -6.52 -13.04 -1.49
C ALA A 304 -6.52 -14.58 -1.37
N SER A 305 -7.71 -15.21 -1.38
CA SER A 305 -7.86 -16.67 -1.38
C SER A 305 -7.25 -17.30 -2.64
N ALA A 306 -7.56 -16.75 -3.82
CA ALA A 306 -6.99 -17.21 -5.09
C ALA A 306 -5.46 -17.05 -5.13
N PHE A 307 -4.93 -15.95 -4.59
CA PHE A 307 -3.49 -15.74 -4.42
C PHE A 307 -2.84 -16.82 -3.56
N LEU A 308 -3.44 -17.18 -2.43
CA LEU A 308 -2.88 -18.20 -1.54
C LEU A 308 -2.85 -19.58 -2.21
N GLN A 309 -3.92 -19.95 -2.91
CA GLN A 309 -3.95 -21.18 -3.71
C GLN A 309 -2.87 -21.17 -4.81
N ALA A 310 -2.75 -20.05 -5.52
CA ALA A 310 -1.75 -19.87 -6.56
C ALA A 310 -0.32 -19.95 -6.01
N ARG A 311 -0.05 -19.30 -4.88
CA ARG A 311 1.26 -19.36 -4.22
C ARG A 311 1.64 -20.80 -3.89
N LEU A 312 0.72 -21.60 -3.35
CA LEU A 312 0.97 -23.01 -3.06
C LEU A 312 1.29 -23.79 -4.34
N GLY A 313 0.46 -23.65 -5.37
CA GLY A 313 0.63 -24.35 -6.64
C GLY A 313 1.95 -23.99 -7.34
N ILE A 314 2.26 -22.70 -7.47
CA ILE A 314 3.48 -22.22 -8.12
C ILE A 314 4.72 -22.75 -7.37
N ASN A 315 4.74 -22.68 -6.04
CA ASN A 315 5.87 -23.15 -5.26
C ASN A 315 6.05 -24.67 -5.34
N ALA A 316 4.95 -25.44 -5.31
CA ALA A 316 5.02 -26.89 -5.47
C ALA A 316 5.62 -27.30 -6.82
N VAL A 317 5.21 -26.64 -7.91
CA VAL A 317 5.78 -26.89 -9.25
C VAL A 317 7.26 -26.52 -9.31
N LEU A 318 7.66 -25.37 -8.74
CA LEU A 318 9.06 -24.97 -8.73
C LEU A 318 9.93 -25.94 -7.94
N TRP A 319 9.50 -26.38 -6.76
CA TRP A 319 10.23 -27.38 -5.97
C TRP A 319 10.25 -28.75 -6.66
N GLY A 320 9.15 -29.17 -7.29
CA GLY A 320 9.09 -30.42 -8.04
C GLY A 320 10.04 -30.43 -9.23
N LEU A 321 10.12 -29.32 -9.98
CA LEU A 321 11.08 -29.16 -11.07
C LEU A 321 12.54 -29.17 -10.57
N GLU A 322 12.82 -28.55 -9.43
CA GLU A 322 14.15 -28.59 -8.81
C GLU A 322 14.53 -30.01 -8.35
N GLU A 323 13.57 -30.77 -7.81
CA GLU A 323 13.78 -32.15 -7.35
C GLU A 323 14.13 -33.12 -8.49
N ILE A 324 13.58 -32.91 -9.68
CA ILE A 324 13.93 -33.68 -10.89
C ILE A 324 15.13 -33.11 -11.66
N GLY A 325 15.90 -32.19 -11.05
CA GLY A 325 17.13 -31.66 -11.64
C GLY A 325 16.92 -30.57 -12.70
N HIS A 326 15.75 -29.93 -12.74
CA HIS A 326 15.41 -28.83 -13.65
C HIS A 326 15.07 -27.53 -12.89
N PRO A 327 16.01 -26.96 -12.12
CA PRO A 327 15.76 -25.75 -11.34
C PRO A 327 15.43 -24.55 -12.23
N ILE A 328 14.48 -23.75 -11.78
CA ILE A 328 14.08 -22.50 -12.44
C ILE A 328 14.76 -21.34 -11.72
N ALA A 329 15.47 -20.49 -12.46
CA ALA A 329 16.26 -19.43 -11.87
C ALA A 329 15.39 -18.24 -11.41
N SER A 330 14.45 -17.81 -12.25
CA SER A 330 13.68 -16.58 -12.05
C SER A 330 12.25 -16.71 -12.60
N LEU A 331 11.35 -15.88 -12.06
CA LEU A 331 9.95 -15.84 -12.45
C LEU A 331 9.42 -14.42 -12.29
N GLY A 332 9.46 -13.59 -13.33
CA GLY A 332 9.16 -12.15 -13.24
C GLY A 332 8.71 -11.49 -14.53
N SER A 333 8.66 -12.24 -15.64
CA SER A 333 8.25 -11.77 -16.96
C SER A 333 7.40 -12.81 -17.69
N ALA A 334 6.72 -12.39 -18.77
CA ALA A 334 5.97 -13.30 -19.64
C ALA A 334 6.87 -14.39 -20.26
N VAL A 335 8.09 -14.04 -20.66
CA VAL A 335 9.09 -14.98 -21.18
C VAL A 335 9.46 -16.04 -20.13
N GLN A 336 9.69 -15.61 -18.89
CA GLN A 336 10.03 -16.52 -17.80
C GLN A 336 8.84 -17.41 -17.41
N LEU A 337 7.61 -16.89 -17.48
CA LEU A 337 6.40 -17.72 -17.34
C LEU A 337 6.29 -18.76 -18.45
N LEU A 338 6.51 -18.38 -19.71
CA LEU A 338 6.47 -19.32 -20.83
C LEU A 338 7.51 -20.43 -20.64
N ALA A 339 8.75 -20.07 -20.30
CA ALA A 339 9.82 -21.03 -20.03
C ALA A 339 9.44 -22.02 -18.91
N LEU A 340 8.80 -21.52 -17.84
CA LEU A 340 8.30 -22.36 -16.76
C LEU A 340 7.15 -23.29 -17.22
N CYS A 341 6.22 -22.78 -18.03
CA CYS A 341 5.16 -23.59 -18.64
C CYS A 341 5.74 -24.68 -19.55
N ASP A 342 6.71 -24.35 -20.39
CA ASP A 342 7.36 -25.30 -21.30
C ASP A 342 8.12 -26.39 -20.52
N ALA A 343 8.84 -26.01 -19.46
CA ALA A 343 9.50 -26.94 -18.56
C ALA A 343 8.49 -27.90 -17.89
N ALA A 344 7.42 -27.34 -17.29
CA ALA A 344 6.39 -28.14 -16.63
C ALA A 344 5.67 -29.09 -17.59
N ARG A 345 5.45 -28.66 -18.84
CA ARG A 345 4.80 -29.47 -19.87
C ARG A 345 5.67 -30.62 -20.34
N ALA A 346 6.94 -30.32 -20.65
CA ALA A 346 7.89 -31.30 -21.16
C ALA A 346 8.22 -32.39 -20.11
N ARG A 347 8.12 -32.07 -18.82
CA ARG A 347 8.35 -33.00 -17.70
C ARG A 347 7.05 -33.40 -16.99
N SER A 348 5.92 -33.32 -17.67
CA SER A 348 4.61 -33.58 -17.05
C SER A 348 4.48 -35.00 -16.48
N SER A 349 5.11 -36.01 -17.09
CA SER A 349 5.15 -37.38 -16.56
C SER A 349 5.94 -37.48 -15.25
N GLU A 350 7.09 -36.79 -15.16
CA GLU A 350 7.94 -36.79 -13.97
C GLU A 350 7.28 -36.03 -12.82
N LEU A 351 6.66 -34.88 -13.11
CA LEU A 351 5.88 -34.12 -12.12
C LEU A 351 4.66 -34.89 -11.63
N ARG A 352 4.06 -35.75 -12.47
CA ARG A 352 3.00 -36.68 -12.06
C ARG A 352 3.55 -37.83 -11.21
N ALA A 353 4.73 -38.35 -11.52
CA ALA A 353 5.38 -39.37 -10.70
C ALA A 353 5.76 -38.87 -9.30
N LEU A 354 5.99 -37.56 -9.16
CA LEU A 354 6.16 -36.87 -7.86
C LEU A 354 4.83 -36.45 -7.19
N ASP A 355 3.68 -36.77 -7.80
CA ASP A 355 2.35 -36.41 -7.29
C ASP A 355 2.19 -34.91 -6.98
N VAL A 356 2.87 -34.02 -7.72
CA VAL A 356 2.93 -32.58 -7.40
C VAL A 356 1.55 -31.94 -7.27
N LEU A 357 0.61 -32.28 -8.16
CA LEU A 357 -0.76 -31.75 -8.08
C LEU A 357 -1.56 -32.33 -6.92
N ALA A 358 -1.37 -33.61 -6.58
CA ALA A 358 -2.03 -34.20 -5.42
C ALA A 358 -1.48 -33.60 -4.11
N ILE A 359 -0.16 -33.32 -4.04
CA ILE A 359 0.44 -32.58 -2.94
C ILE A 359 -0.16 -31.18 -2.81
N VAL A 360 -0.39 -30.49 -3.93
CA VAL A 360 -1.07 -29.17 -3.92
C VAL A 360 -2.47 -29.29 -3.34
N ASP A 361 -3.27 -30.26 -3.78
CA ASP A 361 -4.64 -30.45 -3.30
C ASP A 361 -4.68 -30.79 -1.81
N GLU A 362 -3.81 -31.71 -1.35
CA GLU A 362 -3.66 -32.05 0.07
C GLU A 362 -3.27 -30.84 0.93
N VAL A 363 -2.26 -30.08 0.49
CA VAL A 363 -1.80 -28.90 1.22
C VAL A 363 -2.88 -27.83 1.26
N GLN A 364 -3.64 -27.65 0.17
CA GLN A 364 -4.77 -26.71 0.14
C GLN A 364 -5.87 -27.11 1.11
N GLU A 365 -6.20 -28.41 1.22
CA GLU A 365 -7.17 -28.90 2.18
C GLU A 365 -6.70 -28.67 3.62
N ARG A 366 -5.45 -29.02 3.93
CA ARG A 366 -4.86 -28.82 5.26
C ARG A 366 -4.77 -27.34 5.65
N GLU A 367 -4.42 -26.48 4.70
CA GLU A 367 -4.25 -25.03 4.89
C GLU A 367 -5.52 -24.22 4.59
N ASN A 368 -6.68 -24.87 4.47
CA ASN A 368 -7.95 -24.25 4.08
C ASN A 368 -8.33 -23.03 4.95
N ARG A 369 -8.01 -23.05 6.25
CA ARG A 369 -8.24 -21.88 7.13
C ARG A 369 -7.43 -20.65 6.71
N ALA A 370 -6.19 -20.83 6.25
CA ALA A 370 -5.38 -19.72 5.74
C ALA A 370 -5.90 -19.23 4.39
N ILE A 371 -6.24 -20.16 3.48
CA ILE A 371 -6.81 -19.88 2.15
C ILE A 371 -8.13 -19.09 2.26
N LEU A 372 -9.04 -19.51 3.14
CA LEU A 372 -10.28 -18.78 3.44
C LEU A 372 -10.07 -17.47 4.21
N CYS A 373 -8.82 -17.04 4.37
CA CYS A 373 -8.41 -15.80 5.04
C CYS A 373 -8.86 -15.71 6.51
N ARG A 374 -8.96 -16.85 7.21
CA ARG A 374 -9.35 -16.92 8.63
C ARG A 374 -8.17 -16.90 9.59
N LYS A 375 -6.93 -17.10 9.10
CA LYS A 375 -5.69 -17.05 9.88
C LYS A 375 -4.49 -16.70 8.99
N GLY A 376 -3.37 -16.33 9.61
CA GLY A 376 -2.08 -16.18 8.92
C GLY A 376 -2.10 -15.13 7.81
N ILE A 377 -1.41 -15.43 6.70
CA ILE A 377 -1.20 -14.49 5.58
C ILE A 377 -2.53 -13.96 5.02
N GLY A 378 -3.54 -14.82 4.83
CA GLY A 378 -4.84 -14.38 4.31
C GLY A 378 -5.56 -13.42 5.24
N SER A 379 -5.52 -13.68 6.56
CA SER A 379 -6.07 -12.76 7.56
C SER A 379 -5.33 -11.42 7.55
N ASN A 380 -4.00 -11.44 7.43
CA ASN A 380 -3.18 -10.23 7.37
C ASN A 380 -3.51 -9.36 6.15
N ILE A 381 -3.69 -9.95 4.96
CA ILE A 381 -4.09 -9.22 3.74
C ILE A 381 -5.47 -8.57 3.94
N MET A 382 -6.42 -9.30 4.53
CA MET A 382 -7.75 -8.77 4.81
C MET A 382 -7.75 -7.64 5.82
N GLU A 383 -6.96 -7.77 6.89
CA GLU A 383 -6.79 -6.71 7.88
C GLU A 383 -6.11 -5.49 7.28
N PHE A 384 -5.04 -5.68 6.51
CA PHE A 384 -4.36 -4.62 5.78
C PHE A 384 -5.35 -3.83 4.91
N ALA A 385 -6.06 -4.52 4.00
CA ALA A 385 -7.01 -3.87 3.11
C ALA A 385 -8.13 -3.13 3.87
N ARG A 386 -8.69 -3.76 4.92
CA ARG A 386 -9.76 -3.16 5.73
C ARG A 386 -9.29 -1.92 6.49
N HIS A 387 -8.13 -1.97 7.14
CA HIS A 387 -7.66 -0.90 8.01
C HIS A 387 -7.00 0.26 7.27
N VAL A 388 -6.44 -0.01 6.09
CA VAL A 388 -5.82 1.02 5.26
C VAL A 388 -6.87 1.77 4.46
N LEU A 389 -7.78 1.04 3.79
CA LEU A 389 -8.85 1.70 3.03
C LEU A 389 -10.00 2.19 3.91
N GLY A 390 -10.27 1.52 5.04
CA GLY A 390 -11.42 1.82 5.89
C GLY A 390 -11.28 3.12 6.67
N GLN A 391 -12.39 3.84 6.78
CA GLN A 391 -12.53 4.95 7.72
C GLN A 391 -12.28 4.49 9.16
N ARG A 392 -11.32 5.13 9.82
CA ARG A 392 -11.04 4.90 11.23
C ARG A 392 -12.30 5.11 12.08
N GLN A 393 -12.70 4.06 12.79
CA GLN A 393 -13.80 4.14 13.75
C GLN A 393 -13.21 4.57 15.09
N ALA A 394 -13.17 5.88 15.34
CA ALA A 394 -12.65 6.42 16.60
C ALA A 394 -13.54 6.02 17.78
N ALA A 395 -12.93 5.77 18.94
CA ALA A 395 -13.67 5.51 20.18
C ALA A 395 -14.43 6.75 20.70
N SER A 396 -13.94 7.95 20.37
CA SER A 396 -14.56 9.23 20.70
C SER A 396 -15.31 9.79 19.50
N ASP A 397 -16.58 10.17 19.69
CA ASP A 397 -17.42 10.77 18.66
C ASP A 397 -16.91 12.14 18.18
N ILE A 398 -16.21 12.88 19.04
CA ILE A 398 -15.59 14.17 18.70
C ILE A 398 -14.53 14.00 17.60
N LEU A 399 -13.89 12.82 17.54
CA LEU A 399 -12.84 12.49 16.59
C LEU A 399 -13.37 11.72 15.37
N ARG A 400 -14.69 11.64 15.17
CA ARG A 400 -15.29 10.97 14.00
C ARG A 400 -14.86 11.64 12.68
N GLY A 401 -14.58 12.94 12.72
CA GLY A 401 -14.07 13.71 11.59
C GLY A 401 -12.56 13.59 11.34
N TYR A 402 -11.83 12.82 12.15
CA TYR A 402 -10.37 12.74 12.05
C TYR A 402 -9.89 12.12 10.73
N ASP A 403 -10.52 11.03 10.30
CA ASP A 403 -10.12 10.28 9.10
C ASP A 403 -11.01 10.66 7.91
N GLN A 404 -10.44 11.40 6.96
CA GLN A 404 -11.10 11.86 5.74
C GLN A 404 -10.43 11.30 4.46
N GLY A 405 -9.37 10.51 4.60
CA GLY A 405 -8.60 9.94 3.48
C GLY A 405 -9.02 8.53 3.11
N TYR A 406 -10.13 8.04 3.67
CA TYR A 406 -10.62 6.68 3.48
C TYR A 406 -11.17 6.43 2.07
N VAL A 407 -11.22 5.15 1.70
CA VAL A 407 -11.80 4.63 0.45
C VAL A 407 -12.92 3.62 0.73
N LEU A 408 -13.05 3.14 1.97
CA LEU A 408 -14.19 2.36 2.44
C LEU A 408 -14.84 3.02 3.66
N ARG A 409 -16.17 3.02 3.69
CA ARG A 409 -16.94 3.38 4.89
C ARG A 409 -17.95 2.30 5.23
N LYS A 410 -18.42 2.28 6.46
CA LYS A 410 -19.58 1.46 6.81
C LYS A 410 -20.83 2.06 6.16
N LYS A 411 -21.66 1.19 5.56
CA LYS A 411 -22.93 1.60 4.92
C LYS A 411 -23.90 2.30 5.89
N SER A 412 -23.86 1.95 7.17
CA SER A 412 -24.66 2.53 8.26
C SER A 412 -23.83 2.61 9.54
N SER A 413 -24.38 3.25 10.57
CA SER A 413 -23.77 3.37 11.91
C SER A 413 -23.69 2.04 12.67
N ALA A 414 -24.37 0.99 12.22
CA ALA A 414 -24.38 -0.31 12.89
C ALA A 414 -23.00 -0.98 12.89
N SER A 415 -22.63 -1.65 13.99
CA SER A 415 -21.35 -2.35 14.14
C SER A 415 -21.16 -3.47 13.11
N SER A 416 -22.25 -4.14 12.72
CA SER A 416 -22.30 -5.22 11.72
C SER A 416 -22.44 -4.73 10.28
N SER A 417 -22.57 -3.43 10.06
CA SER A 417 -22.77 -2.86 8.72
C SER A 417 -21.61 -3.21 7.80
N PRO A 418 -21.88 -3.61 6.53
CA PRO A 418 -20.81 -3.90 5.58
C PRO A 418 -20.00 -2.65 5.25
N TRP A 419 -18.72 -2.88 4.93
CA TRP A 419 -17.84 -1.88 4.34
C TRP A 419 -18.12 -1.78 2.85
N VAL A 420 -18.45 -0.56 2.41
CA VAL A 420 -18.72 -0.24 1.01
C VAL A 420 -17.66 0.71 0.48
N VAL A 421 -17.42 0.66 -0.84
CA VAL A 421 -16.52 1.59 -1.52
C VAL A 421 -17.14 2.98 -1.51
N ALA A 422 -16.48 3.91 -0.81
CA ALA A 422 -16.86 5.31 -0.75
C ALA A 422 -15.64 6.14 -0.37
N LEU A 423 -15.43 7.24 -1.07
CA LEU A 423 -14.27 8.09 -0.86
C LEU A 423 -14.56 9.08 0.27
N GLY A 424 -13.56 9.32 1.11
CA GLY A 424 -13.57 10.44 2.03
C GLY A 424 -13.24 11.76 1.31
N PRO A 425 -13.63 12.92 1.87
CA PRO A 425 -13.37 14.23 1.27
C PRO A 425 -11.93 14.49 0.85
N VAL A 426 -10.95 14.07 1.66
CA VAL A 426 -9.52 14.25 1.33
C VAL A 426 -9.08 13.27 0.25
N ALA A 427 -9.62 12.05 0.23
CA ALA A 427 -9.37 11.11 -0.86
C ALA A 427 -9.92 11.64 -2.20
N VAL A 428 -11.11 12.26 -2.19
CA VAL A 428 -11.67 12.93 -3.37
C VAL A 428 -10.76 14.08 -3.83
N LEU A 429 -10.33 14.97 -2.93
CA LEU A 429 -9.40 16.06 -3.28
C LEU A 429 -8.11 15.53 -3.91
N ALA A 430 -7.49 14.51 -3.29
CA ALA A 430 -6.26 13.91 -3.78
C ALA A 430 -6.44 13.30 -5.18
N LEU A 431 -7.50 12.52 -5.39
CA LEU A 431 -7.74 11.82 -6.65
C LEU A 431 -8.20 12.76 -7.77
N VAL A 432 -8.96 13.82 -7.46
CA VAL A 432 -9.29 14.85 -8.45
C VAL A 432 -8.02 15.57 -8.88
N HIS A 433 -7.19 16.03 -7.93
CA HIS A 433 -5.89 16.65 -8.23
C HIS A 433 -5.02 15.75 -9.12
N CYS A 434 -4.85 14.49 -8.73
CA CYS A 434 -4.05 13.54 -9.49
C CYS A 434 -4.65 13.27 -10.88
N SER A 435 -5.97 13.15 -10.99
CA SER A 435 -6.63 12.94 -12.27
C SER A 435 -6.41 14.10 -13.23
N LEU A 436 -6.37 15.34 -12.74
CA LEU A 436 -6.19 16.55 -13.54
C LEU A 436 -4.72 16.94 -13.75
N SER A 437 -3.79 16.24 -13.13
CA SER A 437 -2.35 16.48 -13.28
C SER A 437 -1.94 16.47 -14.76
N GLY A 438 -1.17 17.49 -15.16
CA GLY A 438 -0.71 17.67 -16.54
C GLY A 438 -1.79 18.09 -17.54
N THR A 439 -2.96 18.52 -17.08
CA THR A 439 -4.02 19.08 -17.95
C THR A 439 -4.34 20.52 -17.59
N SER A 440 -4.65 21.33 -18.61
CA SER A 440 -5.05 22.73 -18.46
C SER A 440 -6.56 22.90 -18.45
N GLY A 441 -7.10 23.52 -17.40
CA GLY A 441 -8.52 23.85 -17.28
C GLY A 441 -9.46 22.64 -17.00
N PRO A 442 -10.78 22.88 -16.93
CA PRO A 442 -11.74 21.86 -16.51
C PRO A 442 -11.81 20.63 -17.44
N ARG A 443 -12.17 19.46 -16.91
CA ARG A 443 -12.28 18.19 -17.66
C ARG A 443 -13.52 17.39 -17.27
N SER A 444 -14.08 16.61 -18.18
CA SER A 444 -15.22 15.72 -17.87
C SER A 444 -14.93 14.80 -16.67
N VAL A 445 -15.95 14.53 -15.83
CA VAL A 445 -15.87 13.58 -14.69
C VAL A 445 -15.50 12.16 -15.12
N ARG A 446 -15.65 11.84 -16.41
CA ARG A 446 -15.13 10.60 -17.02
C ARG A 446 -13.63 10.39 -16.74
N ARG A 447 -12.86 11.48 -16.64
CA ARG A 447 -11.43 11.42 -16.33
C ARG A 447 -11.16 10.88 -14.92
N LEU A 448 -11.98 11.25 -13.94
CA LEU A 448 -11.91 10.68 -12.59
C LEU A 448 -12.29 9.19 -12.58
N SER A 449 -13.33 8.80 -13.32
CA SER A 449 -13.70 7.38 -13.50
C SER A 449 -12.54 6.56 -14.11
N GLN A 450 -11.92 7.07 -15.17
CA GLN A 450 -10.73 6.45 -15.79
C GLN A 450 -9.56 6.36 -14.82
N HIS A 451 -9.34 7.39 -14.02
CA HIS A 451 -8.27 7.43 -13.02
C HIS A 451 -8.50 6.39 -11.89
N LEU A 452 -9.73 6.31 -11.35
CA LEU A 452 -10.12 5.29 -10.38
C LEU A 452 -9.95 3.87 -10.93
N GLN A 453 -10.23 3.66 -12.21
CA GLN A 453 -10.05 2.38 -12.88
C GLN A 453 -8.57 1.92 -12.89
N GLN A 454 -7.61 2.84 -12.89
CA GLN A 454 -6.17 2.52 -12.79
C GLN A 454 -5.78 1.96 -11.41
N TYR A 455 -6.64 2.13 -10.41
CA TYR A 455 -6.55 1.48 -9.10
C TYR A 455 -7.52 0.29 -8.95
N GLY A 456 -8.21 -0.09 -10.01
CA GLY A 456 -9.18 -1.19 -10.00
C GLY A 456 -10.51 -0.83 -9.33
N ILE A 457 -10.83 0.47 -9.24
CA ILE A 457 -12.13 0.94 -8.76
C ILE A 457 -12.98 1.36 -9.96
N SER A 458 -14.08 0.65 -10.22
CA SER A 458 -15.05 1.02 -11.25
C SER A 458 -16.15 1.92 -10.69
N VAL A 459 -16.41 3.01 -11.40
CA VAL A 459 -17.57 3.89 -11.22
C VAL A 459 -18.06 4.28 -12.61
N ASP A 460 -19.35 4.12 -12.90
CA ASP A 460 -19.90 4.65 -14.13
C ASP A 460 -19.95 6.19 -14.02
N HIS A 461 -19.25 6.86 -14.92
CA HIS A 461 -19.26 8.31 -15.03
C HIS A 461 -20.67 8.91 -15.20
N ARG A 462 -21.64 8.14 -15.71
CA ARG A 462 -23.03 8.58 -15.84
C ARG A 462 -23.79 8.58 -14.51
N ASP A 463 -23.35 7.77 -13.56
CA ASP A 463 -23.94 7.70 -12.22
C ASP A 463 -23.34 8.74 -11.27
N ILE A 464 -22.16 9.30 -11.61
CA ILE A 464 -21.46 10.27 -10.76
C ILE A 464 -22.35 11.47 -10.39
N PRO A 465 -23.10 12.12 -11.29
CA PRO A 465 -23.90 13.29 -10.96
C PRO A 465 -24.94 13.06 -9.86
N ASP A 466 -25.46 11.84 -9.75
CA ASP A 466 -26.59 11.49 -8.89
C ASP A 466 -26.19 10.69 -7.63
N ASN A 467 -24.94 10.21 -7.57
CA ASN A 467 -24.46 9.40 -6.45
C ASN A 467 -23.69 10.23 -5.38
N ASP A 468 -23.28 9.55 -4.31
CA ASP A 468 -22.54 10.13 -3.17
C ASP A 468 -21.22 10.82 -3.61
N LEU A 469 -20.55 10.33 -4.67
CA LEU A 469 -19.35 10.95 -5.23
C LEU A 469 -19.67 12.31 -5.86
N GLY A 470 -20.73 12.41 -6.67
CA GLY A 470 -21.17 13.69 -7.24
C GLY A 470 -21.55 14.71 -6.18
N HIS A 471 -22.24 14.27 -5.12
CA HIS A 471 -22.55 15.13 -3.99
C HIS A 471 -21.28 15.66 -3.31
N GLN A 472 -20.30 14.79 -3.03
CA GLN A 472 -19.02 15.21 -2.45
C GLN A 472 -18.24 16.17 -3.37
N LEU A 473 -18.21 15.89 -4.68
CA LEU A 473 -17.55 16.76 -5.66
C LEU A 473 -18.14 18.18 -5.64
N ARG A 474 -19.48 18.31 -5.58
CA ARG A 474 -20.16 19.62 -5.47
C ARG A 474 -19.85 20.30 -4.14
N MET A 475 -19.95 19.56 -3.03
CA MET A 475 -19.68 20.10 -1.68
C MET A 475 -18.25 20.62 -1.52
N LEU A 476 -17.29 20.01 -2.22
CA LEU A 476 -15.88 20.41 -2.21
C LEU A 476 -15.55 21.47 -3.27
N GLY A 477 -16.52 21.92 -4.07
CA GLY A 477 -16.31 22.90 -5.14
C GLY A 477 -15.42 22.39 -6.27
N LEU A 478 -15.41 21.08 -6.53
CA LEU A 478 -14.51 20.43 -7.50
C LEU A 478 -15.13 20.26 -8.87
N VAL A 479 -16.34 20.80 -9.08
CA VAL A 479 -17.11 20.63 -10.31
C VAL A 479 -17.82 21.89 -10.74
N LEU A 480 -17.97 22.05 -12.04
CA LEU A 480 -18.84 23.02 -12.70
C LEU A 480 -19.93 22.23 -13.45
N ASP A 481 -21.19 22.60 -13.24
CA ASP A 481 -22.28 22.04 -14.04
C ASP A 481 -22.22 22.67 -15.44
N SER A 482 -22.19 21.81 -16.47
CA SER A 482 -22.05 22.23 -17.87
C SER A 482 -22.95 21.34 -18.75
N PRO A 483 -23.99 21.90 -19.39
CA PRO A 483 -24.90 21.12 -20.24
C PRO A 483 -24.21 20.56 -21.50
N ASP A 484 -23.09 21.14 -21.90
CA ASP A 484 -22.31 20.73 -23.07
C ASP A 484 -21.34 19.57 -22.78
N ALA A 485 -21.14 19.20 -21.51
CA ALA A 485 -20.30 18.08 -21.13
C ALA A 485 -21.09 16.75 -21.24
N GLU A 486 -20.46 15.66 -21.73
CA GLU A 486 -21.08 14.32 -21.90
C GLU A 486 -21.80 13.78 -20.65
N SER A 487 -21.45 14.29 -19.47
CA SER A 487 -21.96 13.87 -18.15
C SER A 487 -22.65 15.00 -17.38
N GLY A 488 -22.82 16.17 -17.99
CA GLY A 488 -23.35 17.37 -17.34
C GLY A 488 -22.39 18.04 -16.35
N MET A 489 -21.19 17.49 -16.13
CA MET A 489 -20.26 17.95 -15.08
C MET A 489 -18.81 18.00 -15.56
N LEU A 490 -18.11 19.08 -15.19
CA LEU A 490 -16.68 19.28 -15.43
C LEU A 490 -15.91 19.39 -14.11
N LEU A 491 -14.89 18.56 -13.91
CA LEU A 491 -13.93 18.62 -12.81
C LEU A 491 -13.04 19.84 -12.90
N VAL A 492 -12.74 20.44 -11.75
CA VAL A 492 -11.82 21.57 -11.58
C VAL A 492 -10.70 21.19 -10.60
N SER A 493 -9.49 21.69 -10.86
CA SER A 493 -8.35 21.44 -9.98
C SER A 493 -8.57 22.07 -8.60
N PRO A 494 -8.38 21.33 -7.50
CA PRO A 494 -8.50 21.88 -6.14
C PRO A 494 -7.36 22.82 -5.77
N PHE A 495 -6.21 22.72 -6.47
CA PHE A 495 -5.00 23.48 -6.14
C PHE A 495 -4.53 24.30 -7.35
N PRO A 496 -3.89 25.45 -7.13
CA PRO A 496 -3.27 26.22 -8.20
C PRO A 496 -2.26 25.36 -8.96
N GLU A 497 -2.16 25.55 -10.27
CA GLU A 497 -1.05 24.97 -11.03
C GLU A 497 0.28 25.50 -10.45
N ALA A 498 1.21 24.59 -10.17
CA ALA A 498 2.56 24.96 -9.80
C ALA A 498 3.14 25.81 -10.95
N ARG A 499 3.41 27.09 -10.69
CA ARG A 499 4.13 27.91 -11.67
C ARG A 499 5.50 27.26 -11.90
N PRO A 500 5.90 27.06 -13.17
CA PRO A 500 7.16 26.39 -13.51
C PRO A 500 8.39 27.08 -12.91
#